data_AF-A0A2N1J4K0-F1
#
_entry.id   AF-A0A2N1J4K0-F1
#
_cell.length_a   1.000
_cell.length_b   1.000
_cell.length_c   1.000
_cell.angle_alpha   90.00
_cell.angle_beta   90.00
_cell.angle_gamma   90.00
#
_symmetry.space_group_name_H-M   'P 1'
#
loop_
_entity.id
_entity.type
_entity.pdbx_description
1 polymer ?
#
loop_
_entity_poly.entity_id
_entity_poly.type
_entity_poly.pdbx_seq_one_letter_code
_entity_poly.pdbx_strand_id
1 'polypeptide(L)'
;MKTLKIATLVVATCTLLGAQNLTNRGPIPFNSYDTNSDGKITSKEFYDVRAERMTQKANQNMPMRNAQNAPSFEEIDKNADGNLTKQELQDFQINRMSNRMNNKGMNKGQGRGMGQGQGRGMGQGMNQNR
;
A
#
# COMPACT_ATOMS: atom_id res chain seq x y z
N MET A 1 -44.53 7.82 41.02
CA MET A 1 -43.83 6.86 40.13
C MET A 1 -43.20 7.64 38.99
N LYS A 2 -41.88 7.83 39.00
CA LYS A 2 -41.14 8.47 37.90
C LYS A 2 -40.13 7.44 37.39
N THR A 3 -40.39 6.91 36.19
CA THR A 3 -39.52 5.96 35.51
C THR A 3 -38.32 6.71 34.94
N LEU A 4 -37.14 6.48 35.53
CA LEU A 4 -35.88 6.95 34.97
C LEU A 4 -35.51 6.07 33.78
N LYS A 5 -35.62 6.62 32.57
CA LYS A 5 -35.07 6.00 31.36
C LYS A 5 -33.55 6.10 31.46
N ILE A 6 -32.89 5.01 31.82
CA ILE A 6 -31.44 4.89 31.75
C ILE A 6 -31.10 4.78 30.25
N ALA A 7 -30.75 5.91 29.64
CA ALA A 7 -30.14 5.90 28.33
C ALA A 7 -28.73 5.34 28.51
N THR A 8 -28.53 4.08 28.14
CA THR A 8 -27.22 3.44 28.06
C THR A 8 -26.41 4.17 27.00
N LEU A 9 -25.68 5.20 27.44
CA LEU A 9 -24.58 5.78 26.69
C LEU A 9 -23.56 4.66 26.54
N VAL A 10 -23.56 3.97 25.39
CA VAL A 10 -22.47 3.07 25.03
C VAL A 10 -21.26 3.97 24.81
N VAL A 11 -20.54 4.23 25.90
CA VAL A 11 -19.18 4.76 25.85
C VAL A 11 -18.36 3.60 25.29
N ALA A 12 -18.29 3.52 23.96
CA ALA A 12 -17.25 2.75 23.30
C ALA A 12 -15.94 3.43 23.65
N THR A 13 -15.39 3.07 24.82
CA THR A 13 -14.02 3.37 25.21
C THR A 13 -13.14 2.69 24.18
N CYS A 14 -12.86 3.40 23.09
CA CYS A 14 -11.92 2.98 22.07
C CYS A 14 -10.53 3.05 22.73
N THR A 15 -10.12 1.95 23.35
CA THR A 15 -8.74 1.76 23.75
C THR A 15 -7.92 1.69 22.47
N LEU A 16 -7.37 2.84 22.07
CA LEU A 16 -6.36 2.97 21.01
C LEU A 16 -5.09 2.24 21.45
N LEU A 17 -5.07 0.92 21.32
CA LEU A 17 -3.89 0.10 21.56
C LEU A 17 -3.80 -0.97 20.46
N GLY A 18 -2.87 -0.74 19.55
CA GLY A 18 -2.52 -1.73 18.55
C GLY A 18 -1.50 -1.20 17.56
N ALA A 19 -0.28 -0.93 18.03
CA ALA A 19 0.90 -0.85 17.17
C ALA A 19 1.16 -2.24 16.55
N GLN A 20 0.28 -2.65 15.63
CA GLN A 20 0.51 -3.79 14.78
C GLN A 20 1.57 -3.35 13.77
N ASN A 21 2.68 -4.08 13.64
CA ASN A 21 3.68 -3.77 12.61
C ASN A 21 3.02 -3.91 11.23
N LEU A 22 2.57 -2.78 10.66
CA LEU A 22 1.93 -2.77 9.37
C LEU A 22 2.90 -3.26 8.31
N THR A 23 2.35 -3.89 7.26
CA THR A 23 3.19 -4.41 6.18
C THR A 23 3.93 -3.25 5.53
N ASN A 24 5.25 -3.31 5.39
CA ASN A 24 5.99 -2.25 4.69
C ASN A 24 5.74 -2.26 3.17
N ARG A 25 5.39 -3.43 2.64
CA ARG A 25 5.19 -3.70 1.21
C ARG A 25 3.84 -4.35 0.97
N GLY A 26 3.26 -4.11 -0.20
CA GLY A 26 2.00 -4.72 -0.59
C GLY A 26 0.75 -4.03 0.02
N PRO A 27 -0.43 -4.62 -0.20
CA PRO A 27 -1.68 -4.14 0.40
C PRO A 27 -1.67 -4.30 1.93
N ILE A 28 -2.42 -3.45 2.61
CA ILE A 28 -2.72 -3.59 4.04
C ILE A 28 -3.97 -4.48 4.14
N PRO A 29 -3.98 -5.50 5.02
CA PRO A 29 -5.15 -6.36 5.19
C PRO A 29 -6.32 -5.59 5.83
N PHE A 30 -7.55 -6.01 5.54
CA PHE A 30 -8.78 -5.39 6.05
C PHE A 30 -8.76 -5.23 7.58
N ASN A 31 -8.38 -6.28 8.30
CA ASN A 31 -8.36 -6.32 9.77
C ASN A 31 -7.34 -5.35 10.41
N SER A 32 -6.39 -4.82 9.64
CA SER A 32 -5.51 -3.77 10.16
C SER A 32 -6.15 -2.39 10.10
N TYR A 33 -7.20 -2.21 9.29
CA TYR A 33 -8.01 -0.99 9.25
C TYR A 33 -9.18 -1.03 10.22
N ASP A 34 -9.90 -2.15 10.28
CA ASP A 34 -11.06 -2.36 11.17
C ASP A 34 -10.59 -2.55 12.62
N THR A 35 -10.27 -1.44 13.28
CA THR A 35 -9.65 -1.44 14.61
C THR A 35 -10.65 -1.74 15.72
N ASN A 36 -11.91 -1.37 15.50
CA ASN A 36 -13.00 -1.68 16.42
C ASN A 36 -13.66 -3.05 16.13
N SER A 37 -13.25 -3.74 15.07
CA SER A 37 -13.75 -5.06 14.66
C SER A 37 -15.26 -5.07 14.41
N ASP A 38 -15.81 -3.98 13.88
CA ASP A 38 -17.24 -3.84 13.58
C ASP A 38 -17.60 -4.36 12.17
N GLY A 39 -16.60 -4.85 11.42
CA GLY A 39 -16.75 -5.39 10.08
C GLY A 39 -16.79 -4.34 8.98
N LYS A 40 -16.51 -3.07 9.32
CA LYS A 40 -16.47 -1.93 8.40
C LYS A 40 -15.18 -1.13 8.63
N ILE A 41 -14.84 -0.30 7.66
CA ILE A 41 -13.74 0.65 7.82
C ILE A 41 -14.29 2.05 7.59
N THR A 42 -14.21 2.88 8.61
CA THR A 42 -14.56 4.29 8.50
C THR A 42 -13.45 5.09 7.83
N SER A 43 -13.78 6.28 7.32
CA SER A 43 -12.78 7.21 6.78
C SER A 43 -11.67 7.50 7.79
N LYS A 44 -12.02 7.67 9.07
CA LYS A 44 -11.05 7.91 10.15
C LYS A 44 -10.07 6.76 10.28
N GLU A 45 -10.56 5.52 10.39
CA GLU A 45 -9.71 4.34 10.49
C GLU A 45 -8.80 4.14 9.28
N PHE A 46 -9.33 4.40 8.08
CA PHE A 46 -8.55 4.34 6.85
C PHE A 46 -7.35 5.29 6.86
N TYR A 47 -7.57 6.55 7.24
CA TYR A 47 -6.51 7.55 7.28
C TYR A 47 -5.55 7.35 8.44
N ASP A 48 -6.03 6.96 9.62
CA ASP A 48 -5.20 6.70 10.80
C ASP A 48 -4.16 5.60 10.51
N VAL A 49 -4.60 4.47 9.96
CA VAL A 49 -3.72 3.34 9.63
C VAL A 49 -2.75 3.68 8.50
N ARG A 50 -3.18 4.52 7.55
CA ARG A 50 -2.28 5.01 6.50
C ARG A 50 -1.21 5.96 7.05
N ALA A 51 -1.58 6.85 7.97
CA ALA A 51 -0.65 7.75 8.65
C ALA A 51 0.36 6.97 9.49
N GLU A 52 -0.10 5.94 10.22
CA GLU A 52 0.76 5.04 10.98
C GLU A 52 1.77 4.35 10.07
N ARG A 53 1.34 3.79 8.93
CA ARG A 53 2.25 3.16 7.96
C ARG A 53 3.28 4.14 7.38
N MET A 54 2.89 5.38 7.13
CA MET A 54 3.83 6.42 6.66
C MET A 54 4.87 6.72 7.73
N THR A 55 4.45 6.83 8.99
CA THR A 55 5.34 7.05 10.14
C THR A 55 6.30 5.88 10.32
N GLN A 56 5.81 4.64 10.27
CA GLN A 56 6.64 3.43 10.36
C GLN A 56 7.70 3.40 9.25
N LYS A 57 7.34 3.76 8.01
CA LYS A 57 8.30 3.84 6.90
C LYS A 57 9.33 4.93 7.08
N ALA A 58 8.92 6.10 7.57
CA ALA A 58 9.83 7.20 7.87
C ALA A 58 10.84 6.79 8.94
N ASN A 59 10.39 6.15 10.02
CA ASN A 59 11.25 5.64 11.09
C ASN A 59 12.25 4.58 10.60
N GLN A 60 11.90 3.83 9.55
CA GLN A 60 12.76 2.83 8.93
C GLN A 60 13.61 3.37 7.76
N ASN A 61 13.67 4.70 7.57
CA ASN A 61 14.37 5.36 6.46
C ASN A 61 13.96 4.82 5.07
N MET A 62 12.70 4.39 4.94
CA MET A 62 12.20 3.77 3.72
C MET A 62 11.63 4.84 2.76
N PRO A 63 11.93 4.76 1.45
CA PRO A 63 11.54 5.80 0.51
C PRO A 63 10.02 5.88 0.29
N MET A 64 9.45 7.08 0.42
CA MET A 64 8.01 7.37 0.22
C MET A 64 7.62 7.63 -1.25
N ARG A 65 8.23 6.89 -2.18
CA ARG A 65 8.17 7.13 -3.64
C ARG A 65 6.77 7.24 -4.28
N ASN A 66 5.71 6.76 -3.61
CA ASN A 66 4.35 6.73 -4.14
C ASN A 66 3.30 7.27 -3.13
N ALA A 67 3.70 8.10 -2.17
CA ALA A 67 2.76 8.64 -1.17
C ALA A 67 1.64 9.49 -1.81
N GLN A 68 1.98 10.24 -2.87
CA GLN A 68 1.04 11.12 -3.59
C GLN A 68 0.02 10.35 -4.45
N ASN A 69 0.40 9.18 -4.97
CA ASN A 69 -0.46 8.36 -5.84
C ASN A 69 -1.33 7.37 -5.06
N ALA A 70 -1.49 7.58 -3.75
CA ALA A 70 -2.23 6.65 -2.91
C ALA A 70 -3.71 7.09 -2.77
N PRO A 71 -4.63 6.14 -2.96
CA PRO A 71 -6.06 6.41 -3.19
C PRO A 71 -6.69 7.08 -1.98
N SER A 72 -7.64 7.94 -2.25
CA SER A 72 -8.58 8.47 -1.28
C SER A 72 -9.56 7.39 -0.80
N PHE A 73 -10.27 7.68 0.28
CA PHE A 73 -11.30 6.78 0.81
C PHE A 73 -12.47 6.67 -0.17
N GLU A 74 -12.85 7.81 -0.74
CA GLU A 74 -13.97 8.00 -1.66
C GLU A 74 -13.77 7.25 -2.99
N GLU A 75 -12.52 7.02 -3.41
CA GLU A 75 -12.22 6.18 -4.58
C GLU A 75 -12.50 4.69 -4.35
N ILE A 76 -12.57 4.25 -3.09
CA ILE A 76 -12.76 2.84 -2.70
C ILE A 76 -14.22 2.60 -2.31
N ASP A 77 -14.85 3.58 -1.66
CA ASP A 77 -16.26 3.57 -1.25
C ASP A 77 -17.18 3.71 -2.47
N LYS A 78 -17.48 2.59 -3.14
CA LYS A 78 -18.20 2.60 -4.42
C LYS A 78 -19.68 2.90 -4.24
N ASN A 79 -20.26 2.49 -3.11
CA ASN A 79 -21.67 2.72 -2.81
C ASN A 79 -21.90 4.07 -2.09
N ALA A 80 -20.83 4.78 -1.73
CA ALA A 80 -20.86 6.08 -1.05
C ALA A 80 -21.64 6.04 0.28
N ASP A 81 -21.56 4.92 1.00
CA ASP A 81 -22.27 4.74 2.27
C ASP A 81 -21.45 5.25 3.48
N GLY A 82 -20.23 5.70 3.25
CA GLY A 82 -19.31 6.21 4.26
C GLY A 82 -18.49 5.12 4.96
N ASN A 83 -18.57 3.87 4.52
CA ASN A 83 -17.85 2.73 5.07
C ASN A 83 -17.27 1.85 3.96
N LEU A 84 -16.05 1.34 4.16
CA LEU A 84 -15.51 0.32 3.26
C LEU A 84 -15.83 -1.06 3.80
N THR A 85 -16.46 -1.86 2.95
CA THR A 85 -16.56 -3.30 3.16
C THR A 85 -15.26 -4.01 2.79
N LYS A 86 -15.11 -5.24 3.28
CA LYS A 86 -13.99 -6.11 2.89
C LYS A 86 -13.93 -6.32 1.37
N GLN A 87 -15.08 -6.46 0.72
CA GLN A 87 -15.16 -6.69 -0.72
C GLN A 87 -14.68 -5.45 -1.50
N GLU A 88 -15.13 -4.25 -1.14
CA GLU A 88 -14.72 -3.02 -1.82
C GLU A 88 -13.21 -2.78 -1.72
N LEU A 89 -12.64 -2.98 -0.53
CA LEU A 89 -11.20 -2.87 -0.32
C LEU A 89 -10.44 -3.92 -1.15
N GLN A 90 -10.89 -5.17 -1.18
CA GLN A 90 -10.25 -6.25 -1.93
C GLN A 90 -10.31 -6.01 -3.44
N ASP A 91 -11.48 -5.69 -3.97
CA ASP A 91 -11.69 -5.39 -5.39
C ASP A 91 -10.78 -4.24 -5.83
N PHE A 92 -10.71 -3.18 -5.02
CA PHE A 92 -9.84 -2.06 -5.29
C PHE A 92 -8.36 -2.48 -5.32
N GLN A 93 -7.92 -3.28 -4.34
CA GLN A 93 -6.53 -3.76 -4.27
C GLN A 93 -6.16 -4.64 -5.47
N ILE A 94 -7.05 -5.54 -5.89
CA ILE A 94 -6.87 -6.43 -7.05
C ILE A 94 -6.76 -5.60 -8.33
N ASN A 95 -7.71 -4.68 -8.56
CA ASN A 95 -7.71 -3.81 -9.75
C ASN A 95 -6.42 -2.98 -9.83
N ARG A 96 -5.98 -2.43 -8.70
CA ARG A 96 -4.74 -1.65 -8.65
C ARG A 96 -3.50 -2.49 -8.91
N MET A 97 -3.49 -3.76 -8.47
CA MET A 97 -2.39 -4.68 -8.74
C MET A 97 -2.36 -5.08 -10.23
N SER A 98 -3.52 -5.40 -10.81
CA SER A 98 -3.68 -5.73 -12.23
C SER A 98 -3.22 -4.57 -13.14
N ASN A 99 -3.67 -3.35 -12.86
CA ASN A 99 -3.27 -2.16 -13.65
C ASN A 99 -1.76 -1.92 -13.60
N ARG A 100 -1.11 -2.18 -12.46
CA ARG A 100 0.35 -2.12 -12.36
C ARG A 100 1.04 -3.23 -13.15
N MET A 101 0.48 -4.44 -13.16
CA MET A 101 1.01 -5.58 -13.91
C MET A 101 0.97 -5.30 -15.41
N ASN A 102 -0.18 -4.82 -15.91
CA ASN A 102 -0.40 -4.50 -17.32
C ASN A 102 0.53 -3.37 -17.80
N ASN A 103 0.65 -2.29 -17.04
CA ASN A 103 1.57 -1.19 -17.37
C ASN A 103 3.05 -1.61 -17.32
N LYS A 104 3.42 -2.59 -16.50
CA LYS A 104 4.81 -3.09 -16.41
C LYS A 104 5.16 -4.08 -17.53
N GLY A 105 4.16 -4.69 -18.18
CA GLY A 105 4.32 -5.55 -19.35
C GLY A 105 4.73 -4.78 -20.61
N MET A 106 4.26 -3.54 -20.79
CA MET A 106 4.63 -2.69 -21.93
C MET A 106 6.01 -2.03 -21.81
N ASN A 107 6.53 -1.82 -20.60
CA ASN A 107 7.84 -1.16 -20.41
C ASN A 107 9.05 -2.10 -20.42
N LYS A 108 8.87 -3.38 -20.79
CA LYS A 108 9.98 -4.34 -21.03
C LYS A 108 10.38 -4.49 -22.50
N GLY A 109 9.83 -3.64 -23.39
CA GLY A 109 10.15 -3.64 -24.83
C GLY A 109 11.10 -2.52 -25.31
N GLN A 110 11.31 -1.46 -24.53
CA GLN A 110 12.10 -0.29 -24.95
C GLN A 110 13.00 0.22 -23.82
N GLY A 111 13.98 -0.61 -23.48
CA GLY A 111 15.20 -0.22 -22.79
C GLY A 111 16.41 -0.64 -23.61
N ARG A 112 16.50 -0.20 -24.87
CA ARG A 112 17.78 -0.25 -25.61
C ARG A 112 18.66 0.87 -25.06
N GLY A 113 19.59 0.49 -24.19
CA GLY A 113 20.77 1.27 -23.83
C GLY A 113 22.02 0.46 -24.20
N MET A 114 22.55 0.78 -25.36
CA MET A 114 23.76 0.29 -26.03
C MET A 114 24.92 -0.14 -25.10
N GLY A 115 25.27 -1.42 -25.17
CA GLY A 115 26.61 -1.94 -24.90
C GLY A 115 27.20 -2.53 -26.18
N GLN A 116 27.16 -1.79 -27.30
CA GLN A 116 28.02 -2.06 -28.46
C GLN A 116 29.45 -1.68 -28.08
N GLY A 117 30.13 -2.58 -27.38
CA GLY A 117 31.58 -2.57 -27.25
C GLY A 117 32.22 -3.21 -28.48
N GLN A 118 32.02 -2.60 -29.66
CA GLN A 118 32.79 -2.93 -30.85
C GLN A 118 34.17 -2.28 -30.69
N GLY A 119 35.00 -2.85 -29.82
CA GLY A 119 36.40 -2.51 -29.67
C GLY A 119 37.21 -3.23 -30.75
N ARG A 120 37.32 -2.63 -31.94
CA ARG A 120 38.42 -2.91 -32.86
C ARG A 120 39.73 -2.49 -32.17
N GLY A 121 40.72 -3.37 -32.19
CA GLY A 121 42.12 -2.96 -32.33
C GLY A 121 43.08 -3.38 -31.24
N MET A 122 44.18 -4.00 -31.72
CA MET A 122 45.53 -4.05 -31.16
C MET A 122 45.88 -5.25 -30.27
N GLY A 123 46.76 -6.11 -30.81
CA GLY A 123 47.44 -7.14 -30.04
C GLY A 123 48.00 -8.33 -30.81
N GLN A 124 48.49 -8.13 -32.04
CA GLN A 124 49.32 -9.12 -32.74
C GLN A 124 50.67 -9.21 -31.99
N GLY A 125 51.08 -10.42 -31.61
CA GLY A 125 52.35 -10.62 -30.90
C GLY A 125 52.64 -12.08 -30.64
N MET A 126 53.01 -12.79 -31.70
CA MET A 126 53.71 -14.08 -31.66
C MET A 126 54.88 -14.04 -30.66
N ASN A 127 55.09 -15.09 -29.86
CA ASN A 127 56.41 -15.73 -29.83
C ASN A 127 56.35 -17.17 -29.28
N GLN A 128 56.86 -18.08 -30.09
CA GLN A 128 57.23 -19.44 -29.72
C GLN A 128 58.61 -19.42 -29.01
N ASN A 129 58.99 -20.54 -28.39
CA ASN A 129 60.26 -20.82 -27.68
C ASN A 129 60.31 -20.34 -26.21
N ARG A 130 60.26 -21.28 -25.27
CA ARG A 130 61.34 -22.22 -24.95
C ARG A 130 60.78 -23.53 -24.40
#